data_AF-A0A424JS65-F1
#
_entry.id   AF-A0A424JS65-F1
#
_cell.length_a   1.000
_cell.length_b   1.000
_cell.length_c   1.000
_cell.angle_alpha   90.00
_cell.angle_beta   90.00
_cell.angle_gamma   90.00
#
_symmetry.space_group_name_H-M   'P 1'
#
loop_
_entity.id
_entity.type
_entity.pdbx_description
1 polymer ?
#
loop_
_entity_poly.entity_id
_entity_poly.type
_entity_poly.pdbx_seq_one_letter_code
_entity_poly.pdbx_strand_id
1 'polypeptide(L)'
;MRWILSFSLGIGPVACVPNVQDRSLQPKYPAFAAQVEKASQALGLQPLTNLDEAHLATWDGASPIVSCSTFAEWATAKLAARAPEPQRLRAPQSRPRRRQDATRRRPLGLDQPQLTERDRMSIRLVQTAFDSDEVRKTLFRGRDLDLQDRSTEWGGTLDWKDDGWVIEAAPGQSQADDSVFHRRPSDFRKIFQGAIPFHFHARSLNMSAVAGPGGTDLRAAESHGVPALVITSLSKDRLQVDWYRRGGLVVDLGEIER
;
A
#
# COMPACT_ATOMS: atom_id res chain seq x y z
N MET A 1 -44.20 37.63 12.53
CA MET A 1 -43.68 38.63 11.56
C MET A 1 -42.27 39.05 11.96
N ARG A 2 -41.26 38.59 11.23
CA ARG A 2 -40.05 39.36 10.87
C ARG A 2 -39.24 38.49 9.91
N TRP A 3 -39.31 38.91 8.65
CA TRP A 3 -38.54 38.40 7.53
C TRP A 3 -37.11 38.94 7.62
N ILE A 4 -36.11 38.11 7.34
CA ILE A 4 -34.79 38.60 6.93
C ILE A 4 -34.40 37.87 5.64
N LEU A 5 -34.07 38.70 4.66
CA LEU A 5 -33.81 38.39 3.26
C LEU A 5 -32.60 37.47 3.06
N SER A 6 -32.80 36.44 2.24
CA SER A 6 -31.73 35.79 1.49
C SER A 6 -31.42 36.64 0.25
N PHE A 7 -30.24 37.26 0.22
CA PHE A 7 -29.68 37.79 -1.02
C PHE A 7 -28.77 36.74 -1.65
N SER A 8 -29.21 36.27 -2.80
CA SER A 8 -28.43 35.53 -3.77
C SER A 8 -27.33 36.42 -4.32
N LEU A 9 -26.07 36.05 -4.09
CA LEU A 9 -24.97 36.46 -4.96
C LEU A 9 -24.34 35.19 -5.52
N GLY A 10 -24.61 34.96 -6.79
CA GLY A 10 -23.98 33.92 -7.59
C GLY A 10 -22.49 34.23 -7.71
N ILE A 11 -21.68 33.38 -7.09
CA ILE A 11 -20.29 33.14 -7.48
C ILE A 11 -20.17 31.63 -7.47
N GLY A 12 -20.10 31.02 -8.65
CA GLY A 12 -19.90 29.59 -8.80
C GLY A 12 -18.56 29.15 -8.19
N PRO A 13 -18.40 27.86 -7.84
CA PRO A 13 -17.11 27.35 -7.43
C PRO A 13 -16.19 27.37 -8.64
N VAL A 14 -15.33 28.38 -8.74
CA VAL A 14 -14.13 28.31 -9.56
C VAL A 14 -13.32 27.17 -8.96
N ALA A 15 -13.29 26.05 -9.69
CA ALA A 15 -12.35 24.99 -9.43
C ALA A 15 -10.96 25.59 -9.45
N CYS A 16 -10.32 25.69 -8.27
CA CYS A 16 -8.88 25.86 -8.18
C CYS A 16 -8.24 24.59 -8.74
N VAL A 17 -8.09 24.55 -10.06
CA VAL A 17 -7.13 23.69 -10.73
C VAL A 17 -5.77 24.12 -10.20
N PRO A 18 -4.97 23.22 -9.58
CA PRO A 18 -3.59 23.55 -9.26
C PRO A 18 -2.91 23.91 -10.57
N ASN A 19 -2.45 25.15 -10.63
CA ASN A 19 -1.68 25.69 -11.73
C ASN A 19 -0.53 24.72 -12.03
N VAL A 20 -0.42 24.31 -13.30
CA VAL A 20 0.70 23.52 -13.81
C VAL A 20 1.97 24.25 -13.39
N GLN A 21 2.76 23.60 -12.53
CA GLN A 21 3.99 24.16 -12.01
C GLN A 21 4.90 24.56 -13.18
N ASP A 22 5.24 25.83 -13.18
CA ASP A 22 6.31 26.46 -13.95
C ASP A 22 7.60 25.64 -13.79
N ARG A 23 7.99 24.92 -14.86
CA ARG A 23 9.21 24.10 -14.94
C ARG A 23 10.46 24.96 -15.23
N SER A 24 10.64 26.08 -14.53
CA SER A 24 11.83 26.93 -14.70
C SER A 24 12.71 27.07 -13.46
N LEU A 25 12.47 26.27 -12.41
CA LEU A 25 13.40 26.16 -11.30
C LEU A 25 14.49 25.14 -11.65
N GLN A 26 15.75 25.60 -11.69
CA GLN A 26 16.88 24.68 -11.59
C GLN A 26 16.63 23.73 -10.42
N PRO A 27 16.81 22.40 -10.60
CA PRO A 27 16.53 21.46 -9.54
C PRO A 27 17.37 21.84 -8.32
N LYS A 28 16.71 22.06 -7.18
CA LYS A 28 17.32 22.37 -5.87
C LYS A 28 18.46 21.39 -5.51
N TYR A 29 18.45 20.21 -6.13
CA TYR A 29 19.44 19.16 -6.02
C TYR A 29 19.75 18.58 -7.43
N PRO A 30 20.69 19.16 -8.20
CA PRO A 30 20.94 18.75 -9.58
C PRO A 30 21.43 17.31 -9.71
N ALA A 31 22.24 16.84 -8.76
CA ALA A 31 22.68 15.44 -8.72
C ALA A 31 21.54 14.46 -8.51
N PHE A 32 20.56 14.81 -7.65
CA PHE A 32 19.36 14.00 -7.44
C PHE A 32 18.52 13.94 -8.71
N ALA A 33 18.25 15.09 -9.33
CA ALA A 33 17.47 15.15 -10.57
C ALA A 33 18.13 14.35 -11.69
N ALA A 34 19.45 14.46 -11.87
CA ALA A 34 20.19 13.68 -12.85
C ALA A 34 20.12 12.17 -12.59
N GLN A 35 20.19 11.75 -11.32
CA GLN A 35 20.05 10.34 -10.95
C GLN A 35 18.63 9.82 -11.26
N VAL A 36 17.59 10.59 -10.93
CA VAL A 36 16.19 10.24 -11.22
C VAL A 36 15.96 10.15 -12.72
N GLU A 37 16.45 11.11 -13.50
CA GLU A 37 16.33 11.12 -14.96
C GLU A 37 17.02 9.91 -15.58
N LYS A 38 18.26 9.62 -15.16
CA LYS A 38 19.01 8.44 -15.63
C LYS A 38 18.26 7.14 -15.32
N ALA A 39 17.74 6.99 -14.09
CA ALA A 39 16.96 5.83 -13.69
C ALA A 39 15.64 5.71 -14.47
N SER A 40 14.93 6.83 -14.64
CA SER A 40 13.68 6.90 -15.41
C SER A 40 13.87 6.42 -16.84
N GLN A 41 14.93 6.90 -17.51
CA GLN A 41 15.26 6.50 -18.88
C GLN A 41 15.65 5.02 -18.96
N ALA A 42 16.50 4.55 -18.05
CA ALA A 42 16.97 3.16 -18.05
C ALA A 42 15.87 2.13 -17.74
N LEU A 43 14.91 2.50 -16.88
CA LEU A 43 13.81 1.63 -16.46
C LEU A 43 12.55 1.82 -17.31
N GLY A 44 12.46 2.89 -18.11
CA GLY A 44 11.25 3.26 -18.83
C GLY A 44 10.09 3.73 -17.94
N LEU A 45 10.39 4.13 -16.69
CA LEU A 45 9.39 4.52 -15.69
C LEU A 45 9.31 6.04 -15.58
N GLN A 46 8.10 6.60 -15.66
CA GLN A 46 7.87 8.03 -15.49
C GLN A 46 7.33 8.31 -14.08
N PRO A 47 8.01 9.11 -13.24
CA PRO A 47 7.54 9.40 -11.90
C PRO A 47 6.30 10.30 -11.94
N LEU A 48 5.28 9.96 -11.14
CA LEU A 48 4.07 10.77 -10.99
C LEU A 48 4.04 11.52 -9.65
N THR A 49 4.88 11.10 -8.70
CA THR A 49 4.88 11.61 -7.33
C THR A 49 6.32 11.79 -6.82
N ASN A 50 6.51 12.57 -5.77
CA ASN A 50 7.81 12.72 -5.12
C ASN A 50 8.35 11.38 -4.56
N LEU A 51 7.47 10.43 -4.23
CA LEU A 51 7.88 9.10 -3.79
C LEU A 51 8.34 8.23 -4.95
N ASP A 52 7.73 8.39 -6.15
CA ASP A 52 8.22 7.76 -7.36
C ASP A 52 9.63 8.27 -7.71
N GLU A 53 9.87 9.58 -7.60
CA GLU A 53 11.21 10.17 -7.77
C GLU A 53 12.21 9.62 -6.73
N ALA A 54 11.81 9.58 -5.45
CA ALA A 54 12.66 9.03 -4.40
C ALA A 54 12.99 7.54 -4.63
N HIS A 55 12.04 6.76 -5.15
CA HIS A 55 12.23 5.35 -5.50
C HIS A 55 13.17 5.21 -6.70
N LEU A 56 13.04 6.04 -7.75
CA LEU A 56 14.02 6.08 -8.84
C LEU A 56 15.42 6.45 -8.36
N ALA A 57 15.53 7.37 -7.40
CA ALA A 57 16.80 7.78 -6.84
C ALA A 57 17.53 6.65 -6.07
N THR A 58 16.84 5.57 -5.67
CA THR A 58 17.48 4.38 -5.06
C THR A 58 17.94 3.35 -6.08
N TRP A 59 17.77 3.60 -7.38
CA TRP A 59 18.24 2.70 -8.42
C TRP A 59 19.77 2.55 -8.37
N ASP A 60 20.22 1.30 -8.31
CA ASP A 60 21.63 0.90 -8.20
C ASP A 60 22.32 0.73 -9.56
N GLY A 61 21.62 1.00 -10.66
CA GLY A 61 22.12 0.81 -12.02
C GLY A 61 21.74 -0.53 -12.64
N ALA A 62 21.15 -1.46 -11.88
CA ALA A 62 20.75 -2.77 -12.42
C ALA A 62 19.47 -2.66 -13.27
N SER A 63 19.51 -3.18 -14.50
CA SER A 63 18.30 -3.33 -15.30
C SER A 63 17.50 -4.53 -14.78
N PRO A 64 16.18 -4.40 -14.56
CA PRO A 64 15.35 -5.54 -14.21
C PRO A 64 15.37 -6.55 -15.37
N ILE A 65 15.43 -7.83 -15.03
CA ILE A 65 15.42 -8.96 -15.99
C ILE A 65 14.16 -8.92 -16.87
N VAL A 66 13.09 -8.29 -16.37
CA VAL A 66 11.81 -8.16 -17.05
C VAL A 66 11.39 -6.68 -17.08
N SER A 67 10.89 -6.24 -18.23
CA SER A 67 10.34 -4.90 -18.40
C SER A 67 9.24 -4.62 -17.37
N CYS A 68 9.33 -3.48 -16.71
CA CYS A 68 8.32 -3.00 -15.76
C CYS A 68 7.71 -1.72 -16.33
N SER A 69 6.39 -1.66 -16.38
CA SER A 69 5.63 -0.50 -16.87
C SER A 69 5.16 0.44 -15.76
N THR A 70 5.20 -0.04 -14.51
CA THR A 70 4.81 0.74 -13.33
C THR A 70 5.77 0.51 -12.16
N PHE A 71 5.74 1.43 -11.19
CA PHE A 71 6.48 1.30 -9.93
C PHE A 71 6.06 0.08 -9.11
N ALA A 72 4.79 -0.34 -9.18
CA ALA A 72 4.29 -1.54 -8.53
C ALA A 72 4.94 -2.80 -9.10
N GLU A 73 5.06 -2.87 -10.43
CA GLU A 73 5.74 -3.97 -11.12
C GLU A 73 7.23 -4.00 -10.77
N TRP A 74 7.88 -2.84 -10.73
CA TRP A 74 9.30 -2.75 -10.38
C TRP A 74 9.57 -3.13 -8.92
N ALA A 75 8.75 -2.68 -7.97
CA ALA A 75 8.86 -3.10 -6.58
C ALA A 75 8.67 -4.62 -6.42
N THR A 76 7.66 -5.17 -7.10
CA THR A 76 7.39 -6.62 -7.11
C THR A 76 8.55 -7.39 -7.73
N ALA A 77 9.14 -6.90 -8.83
CA ALA A 77 10.28 -7.53 -9.48
C ALA A 77 11.51 -7.58 -8.54
N LYS A 78 11.75 -6.52 -7.76
CA LYS A 78 12.86 -6.51 -6.78
C LYS A 78 12.68 -7.52 -5.65
N LEU A 79 11.46 -7.69 -5.16
CA LEU A 79 11.17 -8.73 -4.17
C LEU A 79 11.30 -10.13 -4.80
N ALA A 80 10.73 -10.34 -5.98
CA ALA A 80 10.79 -11.61 -6.71
C ALA A 80 12.22 -12.01 -7.10
N ALA A 81 13.13 -11.05 -7.30
CA ALA A 81 14.53 -11.31 -7.62
C ALA A 81 15.32 -11.90 -6.43
N ARG A 82 14.84 -11.71 -5.20
CA ARG A 82 15.49 -12.23 -3.98
C ARG A 82 14.72 -13.35 -3.29
N ALA A 83 13.40 -13.34 -3.38
CA ALA A 83 12.54 -14.36 -2.78
C ALA A 83 12.51 -15.64 -3.63
N PRO A 84 12.27 -16.82 -3.02
CA PRO A 84 12.05 -18.05 -3.76
C PRO A 84 10.81 -17.92 -4.64
N GLU A 85 10.75 -18.73 -5.71
CA GLU A 85 9.57 -18.80 -6.57
C GLU A 85 8.33 -19.09 -5.71
N PRO A 86 7.30 -18.23 -5.73
CA PRO A 86 6.18 -18.39 -4.82
C PRO A 86 5.30 -19.56 -5.24
N GLN A 87 4.48 -20.04 -4.31
CA GLN A 87 3.49 -21.07 -4.61
C GLN A 87 2.46 -20.60 -5.63
N ARG A 88 1.67 -21.54 -6.16
CA ARG A 88 0.57 -21.21 -7.08
C ARG A 88 -0.43 -20.29 -6.41
N LEU A 89 -0.98 -19.35 -7.20
CA LEU A 89 -2.00 -18.43 -6.74
C LEU A 89 -3.22 -19.19 -6.20
N ARG A 90 -3.65 -18.87 -4.98
CA ARG A 90 -4.78 -19.52 -4.32
C ARG A 90 -5.99 -18.59 -4.30
N ALA A 91 -7.16 -19.12 -4.64
CA ALA A 91 -8.40 -18.41 -4.41
C ALA A 91 -8.72 -18.40 -2.90
N PRO A 92 -9.22 -17.28 -2.35
CA PRO A 92 -9.73 -17.25 -0.99
C PRO A 92 -10.81 -18.30 -0.77
N GLN A 93 -10.76 -19.03 0.34
CA GLN A 93 -11.80 -20.00 0.71
C GLN A 93 -13.05 -19.30 1.24
N SER A 94 -12.87 -18.14 1.87
CA SER A 94 -13.93 -17.32 2.42
C SER A 94 -14.48 -16.37 1.36
N ARG A 95 -15.79 -16.10 1.41
CA ARG A 95 -16.38 -15.01 0.60
C ARG A 95 -15.82 -13.67 1.06
N PRO A 96 -15.66 -12.69 0.14
CA PRO A 96 -15.23 -11.35 0.53
C PRO A 96 -16.12 -10.74 1.62
N ARG A 97 -15.52 -10.18 2.67
CA ARG A 97 -16.28 -9.53 3.76
C ARG A 97 -16.80 -8.15 3.32
N ARG A 98 -17.75 -7.62 4.12
CA ARG A 98 -18.50 -6.38 3.83
C ARG A 98 -17.66 -5.15 4.23
N ARG A 99 -17.28 -4.30 3.27
CA ARG A 99 -16.25 -3.26 3.47
C ARG A 99 -16.81 -1.84 3.63
N GLN A 100 -15.92 -0.89 3.90
CA GLN A 100 -16.24 0.55 3.99
C GLN A 100 -16.49 1.17 2.59
N ASP A 101 -17.51 2.03 2.50
CA ASP A 101 -17.68 3.05 1.44
C ASP A 101 -17.50 2.58 -0.04
N ALA A 102 -16.57 3.20 -0.78
CA ALA A 102 -16.41 3.10 -2.24
C ALA A 102 -15.83 1.77 -2.75
N THR A 103 -15.20 0.95 -1.88
CA THR A 103 -14.70 -0.37 -2.26
C THR A 103 -15.81 -1.41 -2.34
N ARG A 104 -16.99 -1.16 -1.74
CA ARG A 104 -18.17 -2.05 -1.83
C ARG A 104 -18.60 -2.33 -3.27
N ARG A 105 -18.28 -1.45 -4.22
CA ARG A 105 -18.69 -1.57 -5.63
C ARG A 105 -17.58 -2.09 -6.54
N ARG A 106 -16.35 -2.27 -6.04
CA ARG A 106 -15.24 -2.76 -6.85
C ARG A 106 -15.26 -4.29 -6.86
N PRO A 107 -14.97 -4.95 -7.99
CA PRO A 107 -14.65 -6.37 -7.95
C PRO A 107 -13.43 -6.56 -7.04
N LEU A 108 -13.40 -7.65 -6.28
CA LEU A 108 -12.33 -7.94 -5.30
C LEU A 108 -11.65 -9.29 -5.55
N GLY A 109 -12.08 -9.98 -6.61
CA GLY A 109 -11.59 -11.31 -6.96
C GLY A 109 -10.29 -11.26 -7.75
N LEU A 110 -9.71 -12.43 -7.93
CA LEU A 110 -8.53 -12.66 -8.77
C LEU A 110 -8.86 -12.65 -10.27
N ASP A 111 -10.13 -12.61 -10.63
CA ASP A 111 -10.67 -12.57 -11.99
C ASP A 111 -10.72 -11.14 -12.58
N GLN A 112 -10.30 -10.13 -11.82
CA GLN A 112 -10.25 -8.74 -12.27
C GLN A 112 -9.38 -8.58 -13.53
N PRO A 113 -9.93 -8.04 -14.64
CA PRO A 113 -9.19 -7.87 -15.89
C PRO A 113 -8.06 -6.83 -15.79
N GLN A 114 -8.08 -5.97 -14.75
CA GLN A 114 -7.04 -4.99 -14.49
C GLN A 114 -5.80 -5.58 -13.79
N LEU A 115 -5.86 -6.82 -13.28
CA LEU A 115 -4.72 -7.47 -12.64
C LEU A 115 -3.71 -7.91 -13.69
N THR A 116 -2.50 -7.34 -13.63
CA THR A 116 -1.38 -7.78 -14.47
C THR A 116 -0.79 -9.07 -13.92
N GLU A 117 0.04 -9.76 -14.72
CA GLU A 117 0.78 -10.93 -14.23
C GLU A 117 1.72 -10.58 -13.07
N ARG A 118 2.23 -9.34 -13.03
CA ARG A 118 3.04 -8.85 -11.92
C ARG A 118 2.22 -8.58 -10.66
N ASP A 119 0.98 -8.12 -10.78
CA ASP A 119 0.07 -8.05 -9.64
C ASP A 119 -0.19 -9.46 -9.08
N ARG A 120 -0.43 -10.44 -9.95
CA ARG A 120 -0.62 -11.86 -9.56
C ARG A 120 0.64 -12.43 -8.89
N MET A 121 1.83 -12.10 -9.38
CA MET A 121 3.09 -12.45 -8.74
C MET A 121 3.23 -11.83 -7.34
N SER A 122 2.90 -10.55 -7.18
CA SER A 122 2.90 -9.88 -5.87
C SER A 122 1.97 -10.59 -4.88
N ILE A 123 0.77 -10.95 -5.33
CA ILE A 123 -0.21 -11.69 -4.52
C ILE A 123 0.33 -13.10 -4.15
N ARG A 124 0.95 -13.81 -5.08
CA ARG A 124 1.56 -15.13 -4.81
C ARG A 124 2.68 -15.04 -3.77
N LEU A 125 3.53 -14.01 -3.84
CA LEU A 125 4.58 -13.75 -2.84
C LEU A 125 3.97 -13.51 -1.46
N VAL A 126 2.93 -12.68 -1.36
CA VAL A 126 2.21 -12.42 -0.10
C VAL A 126 1.59 -13.70 0.46
N GLN A 127 0.88 -14.47 -0.37
CA GLN A 127 0.27 -15.73 0.04
C GLN A 127 1.31 -16.75 0.53
N THR A 128 2.44 -16.85 -0.17
CA THR A 128 3.56 -17.72 0.23
C THR A 128 4.18 -17.27 1.54
N ALA A 129 4.32 -15.96 1.76
CA ALA A 129 4.82 -15.44 3.02
C ALA A 129 3.92 -15.80 4.21
N PHE A 130 2.59 -15.78 4.01
CA PHE A 130 1.63 -16.13 5.05
C PHE A 130 1.51 -17.62 5.34
N ASP A 131 2.14 -18.48 4.54
CA ASP A 131 2.29 -19.90 4.88
C ASP A 131 3.36 -20.10 5.99
N SER A 132 4.19 -19.09 6.27
CA SER A 132 5.16 -19.12 7.37
C SER A 132 4.48 -18.90 8.73
N ASP A 133 4.66 -19.84 9.64
CA ASP A 133 4.19 -19.75 11.03
C ASP A 133 4.75 -18.52 11.75
N GLU A 134 6.01 -18.17 11.52
CA GLU A 134 6.66 -17.02 12.16
C GLU A 134 6.07 -15.70 11.65
N VAL A 135 5.73 -15.62 10.36
CA VAL A 135 5.03 -14.47 9.78
C VAL A 135 3.64 -14.32 10.40
N ARG A 136 2.87 -15.41 10.48
CA ARG A 136 1.53 -15.40 11.10
C ARG A 136 1.59 -15.01 12.57
N LYS A 137 2.45 -15.65 13.37
CA LYS A 137 2.67 -15.31 14.79
C LYS A 137 3.00 -13.83 14.97
N THR A 138 3.87 -13.29 14.12
CA THR A 138 4.27 -11.88 14.20
C THR A 138 3.12 -10.93 13.84
N LEU A 139 2.32 -11.25 12.82
CA LEU A 139 1.12 -10.47 12.48
C LEU A 139 0.10 -10.46 13.62
N PHE A 140 -0.19 -11.63 14.22
CA PHE A 140 -1.10 -11.71 15.35
C PHE A 140 -0.57 -10.96 16.57
N ARG A 141 0.73 -11.04 16.85
CA ARG A 141 1.37 -10.24 17.91
C ARG A 141 1.26 -8.75 17.63
N GLY A 142 1.54 -8.32 16.40
CA GLY A 142 1.40 -6.92 15.97
C GLY A 142 -0.03 -6.41 16.16
N ARG A 143 -1.03 -7.20 15.74
CA ARG A 143 -2.44 -6.92 15.99
C ARG A 143 -2.75 -6.82 17.49
N ASP A 144 -2.27 -7.77 18.29
CA ASP A 144 -2.53 -7.80 19.73
C ASP A 144 -1.94 -6.56 20.43
N LEU A 145 -0.85 -5.99 19.92
CA LEU A 145 -0.27 -4.72 20.37
C LEU A 145 -1.07 -3.50 19.88
N ASP A 146 -1.51 -3.48 18.62
CA ASP A 146 -2.41 -2.45 18.06
C ASP A 146 -3.74 -2.38 18.83
N LEU A 147 -4.25 -3.51 19.32
CA LEU A 147 -5.42 -3.54 20.19
C LEU A 147 -5.20 -2.86 21.55
N GLN A 148 -3.95 -2.81 22.02
CA GLN A 148 -3.60 -2.23 23.32
C GLN A 148 -3.21 -0.75 23.20
N ASP A 149 -2.75 -0.33 22.03
CA ASP A 149 -2.32 1.02 21.72
C ASP A 149 -3.37 1.77 20.89
N ARG A 150 -4.04 2.76 21.50
CA ARG A 150 -5.05 3.59 20.81
C ARG A 150 -4.51 4.92 20.32
N SER A 151 -3.19 5.15 20.42
CA SER A 151 -2.57 6.42 20.04
C SER A 151 -2.23 6.50 18.55
N THR A 152 -2.11 5.35 17.87
CA THR A 152 -1.79 5.24 16.44
C THR A 152 -2.15 3.85 15.91
N GLU A 153 -2.39 3.77 14.60
CA GLU A 153 -2.41 2.48 13.90
C GLU A 153 -0.99 1.90 13.87
N TRP A 154 -0.89 0.58 13.97
CA TRP A 154 0.34 -0.19 13.78
C TRP A 154 0.48 -0.68 12.35
N GLY A 155 1.72 -0.92 11.93
CA GLY A 155 2.01 -1.43 10.60
C GLY A 155 3.50 -1.60 10.36
N GLY A 156 3.88 -1.74 9.10
CA GLY A 156 5.28 -1.80 8.70
C GLY A 156 5.48 -2.45 7.35
N THR A 157 6.35 -3.45 7.26
CA THR A 157 6.76 -4.07 5.98
C THR A 157 6.85 -5.59 6.06
N LEU A 158 6.41 -6.25 4.98
CA LEU A 158 6.68 -7.65 4.66
C LEU A 158 7.84 -7.72 3.66
N ASP A 159 8.86 -8.51 3.94
CA ASP A 159 10.04 -8.64 3.08
C ASP A 159 10.61 -10.06 3.09
N TRP A 160 11.47 -10.35 2.12
CA TRP A 160 12.35 -11.53 2.12
C TRP A 160 13.77 -11.10 2.47
N LYS A 161 14.32 -11.61 3.58
CA LYS A 161 15.66 -11.32 4.09
C LYS A 161 16.26 -12.58 4.71
N ASP A 162 17.58 -12.75 4.58
CA ASP A 162 18.33 -13.82 5.25
C ASP A 162 17.68 -15.21 5.09
N ASP A 163 17.27 -15.53 3.86
CA ASP A 163 16.59 -16.77 3.46
C ASP A 163 15.24 -17.05 4.18
N GLY A 164 14.56 -15.99 4.63
CA GLY A 164 13.24 -16.09 5.26
C GLY A 164 12.31 -14.91 4.99
N TRP A 165 11.01 -15.17 5.17
CA TRP A 165 10.00 -14.11 5.20
C TRP A 165 10.03 -13.39 6.55
N VAL A 166 10.09 -12.07 6.51
CA VAL A 166 10.16 -11.21 7.70
C VAL A 166 9.02 -10.20 7.68
N ILE A 167 8.27 -10.13 8.79
CA ILE A 167 7.35 -9.03 9.10
C ILE A 167 8.02 -8.13 10.14
N GLU A 168 8.10 -6.85 9.83
CA GLU A 168 8.46 -5.83 10.81
C GLU A 168 7.20 -5.02 11.13
N ALA A 169 6.65 -5.20 12.33
CA ALA A 169 5.45 -4.49 12.80
C ALA A 169 5.83 -3.52 13.93
N ALA A 170 5.36 -2.28 13.84
CA ALA A 170 5.64 -1.23 14.82
C ALA A 170 4.52 -0.17 14.82
N PRO A 171 4.40 0.65 15.89
CA PRO A 171 3.45 1.75 15.90
C PRO A 171 3.79 2.76 14.81
N GLY A 172 2.77 3.37 14.21
CA GLY A 172 2.90 4.52 13.31
C GLY A 172 3.53 5.74 13.99
N GLN A 173 3.63 6.83 13.24
CA GLN A 173 4.15 8.11 13.74
C GLN A 173 3.07 9.06 14.26
N SER A 174 1.79 8.71 14.13
CA SER A 174 0.72 9.46 14.78
C SER A 174 0.87 9.33 16.29
N GLN A 175 0.48 10.38 17.01
CA GLN A 175 0.25 10.31 18.46
C GLN A 175 -1.11 10.90 18.83
N ALA A 176 -1.93 11.24 17.83
CA ALA A 176 -3.16 12.00 18.00
C ALA A 176 -4.40 11.14 17.81
N ASP A 177 -4.39 10.27 16.80
CA ASP A 177 -5.46 9.31 16.57
C ASP A 177 -4.96 8.04 15.86
N ASP A 178 -5.75 6.99 16.06
CA ASP A 178 -5.64 5.66 15.45
C ASP A 178 -6.48 5.60 14.14
N SER A 179 -6.67 6.74 13.46
CA SER A 179 -7.57 6.82 12.30
C SER A 179 -6.90 6.70 10.94
N VAL A 180 -5.59 6.93 10.91
CA VAL A 180 -4.75 6.91 9.73
C VAL A 180 -3.38 6.35 10.11
N PHE A 181 -2.89 5.37 9.37
CA PHE A 181 -1.52 4.91 9.52
C PHE A 181 -0.51 5.91 8.98
N HIS A 182 0.22 6.56 9.90
CA HIS A 182 1.36 7.41 9.56
C HIS A 182 2.65 6.59 9.52
N ARG A 183 3.10 6.24 8.30
CA ARG A 183 4.28 5.40 8.08
C ARG A 183 5.57 6.06 8.54
N ARG A 184 6.51 5.25 9.05
CA ARG A 184 7.85 5.71 9.44
C ARG A 184 8.73 6.01 8.22
N PRO A 185 9.55 7.08 8.23
CA PRO A 185 10.52 7.37 7.18
C PRO A 185 11.45 6.19 6.85
N SER A 186 11.83 5.41 7.87
CA SER A 186 12.70 4.23 7.71
C SER A 186 12.10 3.12 6.86
N ASP A 187 10.77 3.05 6.73
CA ASP A 187 10.11 2.01 5.94
C ASP A 187 10.18 2.31 4.45
N PHE A 188 10.24 3.58 4.04
CA PHE A 188 10.34 3.93 2.62
C PHE A 188 11.58 3.34 1.96
N ARG A 189 12.71 3.29 2.65
CA ARG A 189 13.92 2.64 2.09
C ARG A 189 13.69 1.16 1.80
N LYS A 190 13.01 0.43 2.69
CA LYS A 190 12.67 -0.99 2.51
C LYS A 190 11.68 -1.17 1.37
N ILE A 191 10.67 -0.30 1.31
CA ILE A 191 9.67 -0.27 0.25
C ILE A 191 10.32 0.00 -1.11
N PHE A 192 11.24 0.96 -1.18
CA PHE A 192 12.04 1.23 -2.37
C PHE A 192 13.03 0.11 -2.68
N GLN A 193 13.25 -0.85 -1.79
CA GLN A 193 13.96 -2.09 -2.09
C GLN A 193 13.00 -3.23 -2.46
N GLY A 194 11.69 -3.04 -2.41
CA GLY A 194 10.67 -4.02 -2.82
C GLY A 194 9.87 -4.64 -1.67
N ALA A 195 10.14 -4.28 -0.42
CA ALA A 195 9.32 -4.72 0.70
C ALA A 195 7.87 -4.23 0.53
N ILE A 196 6.90 -5.08 0.86
CA ILE A 196 5.48 -4.76 0.73
C ILE A 196 5.01 -4.06 2.01
N PRO A 197 4.61 -2.78 1.96
CA PRO A 197 4.06 -2.10 3.10
C PRO A 197 2.73 -2.70 3.55
N PHE A 198 2.49 -2.69 4.86
CA PHE A 198 1.18 -3.02 5.43
C PHE A 198 0.84 -2.14 6.62
N HIS A 199 -0.43 -2.16 7.03
CA HIS A 199 -0.91 -1.65 8.32
C HIS A 199 -2.13 -2.43 8.81
N PHE A 200 -2.44 -2.27 10.09
CA PHE A 200 -3.58 -2.92 10.75
C PHE A 200 -4.79 -2.00 10.77
N HIS A 201 -5.95 -2.63 10.61
CA HIS A 201 -7.23 -2.11 11.09
C HIS A 201 -7.63 -2.96 12.31
N ALA A 202 -7.11 -2.65 13.50
CA ALA A 202 -7.38 -3.42 14.71
C ALA A 202 -7.77 -2.57 15.93
N ARG A 203 -8.62 -1.55 15.70
CA ARG A 203 -9.27 -0.80 16.79
C ARG A 203 -10.12 -1.66 17.74
N SER A 204 -10.55 -2.83 17.30
CA SER A 204 -11.24 -3.83 18.11
C SER A 204 -11.14 -5.20 17.46
N LEU A 205 -11.69 -6.22 18.13
CA LEU A 205 -12.04 -7.48 17.46
C LEU A 205 -13.35 -7.28 16.67
N ASN A 206 -13.59 -8.11 15.66
CA ASN A 206 -14.79 -8.08 14.81
C ASN A 206 -14.92 -6.84 13.93
N MET A 207 -13.80 -6.32 13.42
CA MET A 207 -13.75 -5.18 12.50
C MET A 207 -14.19 -5.52 11.06
N SER A 208 -14.95 -6.61 10.89
CA SER A 208 -15.38 -7.12 9.58
C SER A 208 -16.17 -6.11 8.74
N ALA A 209 -16.88 -5.17 9.37
CA ALA A 209 -17.71 -4.16 8.69
C ALA A 209 -16.92 -3.03 8.03
N VAL A 210 -15.66 -2.85 8.44
CA VAL A 210 -14.75 -1.82 7.93
C VAL A 210 -13.54 -2.44 7.25
N ALA A 211 -13.58 -3.73 6.97
CA ALA A 211 -12.40 -4.43 6.54
C ALA A 211 -11.91 -3.93 5.17
N GLY A 212 -10.59 -4.00 4.95
CA GLY A 212 -9.93 -3.62 3.69
C GLY A 212 -9.67 -2.12 3.57
N PRO A 213 -9.02 -1.66 2.50
CA PRO A 213 -8.53 -0.29 2.43
C PRO A 213 -9.67 0.73 2.42
N GLY A 214 -9.55 1.73 3.31
CA GLY A 214 -10.38 2.93 3.33
C GLY A 214 -9.94 3.96 2.29
N GLY A 215 -10.66 5.08 2.20
CA GLY A 215 -10.35 6.14 1.23
C GLY A 215 -8.98 6.80 1.43
N THR A 216 -8.51 6.91 2.69
CA THR A 216 -7.17 7.37 3.04
C THR A 216 -6.09 6.42 2.55
N ASP A 217 -6.29 5.11 2.72
CA ASP A 217 -5.36 4.06 2.28
C ASP A 217 -5.19 4.08 0.76
N LEU A 218 -6.30 4.21 0.02
CA LEU A 218 -6.26 4.29 -1.43
C LEU A 218 -5.56 5.57 -1.92
N ARG A 219 -5.76 6.72 -1.26
CA ARG A 219 -5.01 7.96 -1.56
C ARG A 219 -3.51 7.82 -1.26
N ALA A 220 -3.15 7.11 -0.19
CA ALA A 220 -1.76 6.79 0.10
C ALA A 220 -1.16 5.91 -1.01
N ALA A 221 -1.91 4.92 -1.52
CA ALA A 221 -1.48 4.09 -2.64
C ALA A 221 -1.23 4.86 -3.93
N GLU A 222 -2.06 5.86 -4.23
CA GLU A 222 -1.77 6.79 -5.33
C GLU A 222 -0.41 7.47 -5.16
N SER A 223 -0.02 7.78 -3.92
CA SER A 223 1.24 8.47 -3.63
C SER A 223 2.47 7.56 -3.74
N HIS A 224 2.47 6.37 -3.12
CA HIS A 224 3.67 5.54 -2.99
C HIS A 224 3.97 4.62 -4.17
N GLY A 225 3.00 4.38 -5.07
CA GLY A 225 3.22 3.66 -6.33
C GLY A 225 3.50 2.16 -6.23
N VAL A 226 3.84 1.65 -5.03
CA VAL A 226 3.99 0.21 -4.72
C VAL A 226 2.66 -0.44 -4.30
N PRO A 227 2.50 -1.77 -4.40
CA PRO A 227 1.40 -2.47 -3.74
C PRO A 227 1.51 -2.42 -2.21
N ALA A 228 0.40 -2.59 -1.52
CA ALA A 228 0.31 -2.55 -0.06
C ALA A 228 -0.74 -3.55 0.47
N LEU A 229 -0.71 -3.80 1.77
CA LEU A 229 -1.65 -4.68 2.46
C LEU A 229 -2.39 -3.96 3.58
N VAL A 230 -3.69 -4.24 3.72
CA VAL A 230 -4.44 -3.94 4.94
C VAL A 230 -4.75 -5.25 5.65
N ILE A 231 -4.46 -5.29 6.95
CA ILE A 231 -4.71 -6.44 7.81
C ILE A 231 -5.82 -6.09 8.79
N THR A 232 -7.01 -6.67 8.63
CA THR A 232 -8.16 -6.36 9.50
C THR A 232 -8.35 -7.41 10.58
N SER A 233 -8.52 -6.97 11.83
CA SER A 233 -8.81 -7.84 12.97
C SER A 233 -10.26 -8.38 12.92
N LEU A 234 -10.42 -9.68 12.63
CA LEU A 234 -11.74 -10.31 12.56
C LEU A 234 -12.15 -10.95 13.88
N SER A 235 -11.28 -11.74 14.49
CA SER A 235 -11.53 -12.37 15.78
C SER A 235 -10.21 -12.55 16.52
N LYS A 236 -10.22 -13.18 17.70
CA LYS A 236 -8.98 -13.50 18.43
C LYS A 236 -7.97 -14.28 17.58
N ASP A 237 -8.46 -15.14 16.69
CA ASP A 237 -7.65 -16.12 15.97
C ASP A 237 -7.77 -15.98 14.43
N ARG A 238 -8.37 -14.88 13.95
CA ARG A 238 -8.51 -14.61 12.52
C ARG A 238 -8.15 -13.17 12.18
N LEU A 239 -7.35 -13.02 11.14
CA LEU A 239 -7.09 -11.75 10.46
C LEU A 239 -7.56 -11.86 9.02
N GLN A 240 -8.08 -10.79 8.47
CA GLN A 240 -8.31 -10.70 7.04
C GLN A 240 -7.19 -9.94 6.37
N VAL A 241 -6.90 -10.29 5.12
CA VAL A 241 -5.88 -9.62 4.32
C VAL A 241 -6.46 -9.11 3.02
N ASP A 242 -6.21 -7.84 2.76
CA ASP A 242 -6.53 -7.17 1.51
C ASP A 242 -5.25 -6.65 0.86
N TRP A 243 -5.01 -7.03 -0.40
CA TRP A 243 -3.96 -6.45 -1.22
C TRP A 243 -4.53 -5.30 -2.04
N TYR A 244 -3.79 -4.20 -2.15
CA TYR A 244 -4.23 -3.06 -2.94
C TYR A 244 -3.06 -2.31 -3.55
N ARG A 245 -3.33 -1.55 -4.61
CA ARG A 245 -2.33 -0.69 -5.26
C ARG A 245 -2.94 0.57 -5.89
N ARG A 246 -2.05 1.44 -6.40
CA ARG A 246 -2.38 2.59 -7.27
C ARG A 246 -3.37 2.21 -8.37
N GLY A 247 -4.31 3.10 -8.68
CA GLY A 247 -5.51 2.85 -9.49
C GLY A 247 -6.70 2.36 -8.66
N GLY A 248 -6.52 2.24 -7.34
CA GLY A 248 -7.49 1.69 -6.40
C GLY A 248 -7.90 0.24 -6.68
N LEU A 249 -7.00 -0.54 -7.27
CA LEU A 249 -7.23 -1.97 -7.44
C LEU A 249 -7.11 -2.64 -6.06
N VAL A 250 -8.10 -3.47 -5.70
CA VAL A 250 -8.16 -4.15 -4.40
C VAL A 250 -8.47 -5.62 -4.66
N VAL A 251 -7.77 -6.50 -3.97
CA VAL A 251 -7.99 -7.95 -4.02
C VAL A 251 -8.13 -8.46 -2.59
N ASP A 252 -9.24 -9.13 -2.33
CA ASP A 252 -9.45 -9.86 -1.08
C ASP A 252 -8.61 -11.14 -1.13
N LEU A 253 -7.66 -11.30 -0.19
CA LEU A 253 -6.80 -12.48 -0.11
C LEU A 253 -7.35 -13.53 0.87
N GLY A 254 -8.47 -13.27 1.52
CA GLY A 254 -9.12 -14.13 2.50
C GLY A 254 -8.63 -13.91 3.92
N GLU A 255 -8.75 -14.96 4.71
CA GLU A 255 -8.48 -14.96 6.14
C GLU A 255 -7.22 -15.80 6.43
N ILE A 256 -6.40 -15.35 7.37
CA ILE A 256 -5.33 -16.14 7.98
C ILE A 256 -5.70 -16.48 9.42
N GLU A 257 -5.37 -17.69 9.82
CA GLU A 257 -5.60 -18.22 11.17
C GLU A 257 -4.29 -18.24 11.97
N ARG A 258 -4.42 -18.09 13.30
CA ARG A 258 -3.30 -18.01 14.24
C ARG A 258 -2.45 -19.27 14.27
#